data_AF-A0A0L7KNQ3-F1
#
_entry.id   AF-A0A0L7KNQ3-F1
#
_cell.length_a   1.000
_cell.length_b   1.000
_cell.length_c   1.000
_cell.angle_alpha   90.00
_cell.angle_beta   90.00
_cell.angle_gamma   90.00
#
_symmetry.space_group_name_H-M   'P 1'
#
loop_
_entity.id
_entity.type
_entity.pdbx_description
1 polymer ?
#
loop_
_entity_poly.entity_id
_entity_poly.type
_entity_poly.pdbx_seq_one_letter_code
_entity_poly.pdbx_strand_id
1 'polypeptide(L)'
;MSDNIKVVVKVRPLIAREIEEKQKYQWRITNNTLYQLDSNGRDYGQGFTFDKVYCQNTKTADVYNDVARPIVEAAVAGFNGTIFAYGQTSSGKTYTMTGTDEAPGIIPLAVLNLFEIIKNEPGRDFVVR
;
A
#
# COMPACT_ATOMS: atom_id res chain seq x y z
N MET A 1 -18.00 14.66 11.59
CA MET A 1 -17.05 14.77 10.47
C MET A 1 -17.13 13.46 9.71
N SER A 2 -17.38 13.46 8.41
CA SER A 2 -17.40 12.21 7.64
C SER A 2 -15.96 11.84 7.27
N ASP A 3 -15.53 10.63 7.63
CA ASP A 3 -14.27 10.10 7.12
C ASP A 3 -14.46 9.72 5.65
N ASN A 4 -13.66 10.33 4.79
CA ASN A 4 -13.62 9.99 3.37
C ASN A 4 -12.78 8.72 3.18
N ILE A 5 -13.09 7.97 2.12
CA ILE A 5 -12.25 6.85 1.70
C ILE A 5 -10.85 7.38 1.35
N LYS A 6 -9.82 6.83 2.02
CA LYS A 6 -8.43 7.14 1.69
C LYS A 6 -7.97 6.30 0.49
N VAL A 7 -7.48 6.96 -0.55
CA VAL A 7 -6.97 6.37 -1.77
C VAL A 7 -5.47 6.61 -1.84
N VAL A 8 -4.71 5.51 -1.82
CA VAL A 8 -3.25 5.54 -1.97
C VAL A 8 -2.82 4.76 -3.21
N VAL A 9 -1.75 5.22 -3.85
CA VAL A 9 -1.17 4.59 -5.03
C VAL A 9 0.22 4.07 -4.70
N LYS A 10 0.53 2.84 -5.12
CA LYS A 10 1.87 2.26 -5.01
C LYS A 10 2.38 1.90 -6.40
N VAL A 11 3.42 2.60 -6.85
CA VAL A 11 4.10 2.30 -8.11
C VAL A 11 5.14 1.21 -7.85
N ARG A 12 5.05 0.07 -8.56
CA ARG A 12 6.04 -1.00 -8.44
C ARG A 12 7.32 -0.68 -9.22
N PRO A 13 8.48 -1.26 -8.85
CA PRO A 13 9.65 -1.25 -9.72
C PRO A 13 9.39 -2.00 -11.02
N LEU A 14 10.24 -1.74 -12.02
CA LEU A 14 10.26 -2.53 -13.25
C LEU A 14 10.59 -3.98 -12.92
N ILE A 15 9.89 -4.92 -13.56
CA ILE A 15 10.20 -6.36 -13.44
C ILE A 15 11.34 -6.75 -14.39
N ALA A 16 11.97 -7.90 -14.15
CA ALA A 16 13.13 -8.38 -14.93
C ALA A 16 12.91 -8.29 -16.44
N ARG A 17 11.76 -8.80 -16.93
CA ARG A 17 11.38 -8.72 -18.34
C ARG A 17 11.34 -7.28 -18.88
N GLU A 18 10.79 -6.33 -18.12
CA GLU A 18 10.71 -4.93 -18.55
C GLU A 18 12.09 -4.27 -18.61
N ILE A 19 12.99 -4.65 -17.69
CA ILE A 19 14.39 -4.21 -17.69
C ILE A 19 15.14 -4.76 -18.91
N GLU A 20 14.96 -6.04 -19.21
CA GLU A 20 15.53 -6.70 -20.40
C GLU A 20 15.05 -6.04 -21.70
N GLU A 21 13.76 -5.69 -21.77
CA GLU A 21 13.15 -4.96 -22.87
C GLU A 21 13.53 -3.46 -22.89
N LYS A 22 14.36 -2.98 -21.95
CA LYS A 22 14.79 -1.58 -21.81
C LYS A 22 13.61 -0.60 -21.68
N GLN A 23 12.53 -1.05 -21.05
CA GLN A 23 11.38 -0.21 -20.74
C GLN A 23 11.79 0.90 -19.76
N LYS A 24 11.17 2.07 -19.91
CA LYS A 24 11.36 3.21 -19.01
C LYS A 24 10.18 3.33 -18.07
N TYR A 25 10.42 3.92 -16.90
CA TYR A 25 9.34 4.33 -16.01
C TYR A 25 8.39 5.29 -16.74
N GLN A 26 7.10 4.97 -16.71
CA GLN A 26 6.04 5.77 -17.33
C GLN A 26 5.39 6.75 -16.35
N TRP A 27 5.85 6.76 -15.10
CA TRP A 27 5.24 7.52 -14.01
C TRP A 27 6.29 8.32 -13.25
N ARG A 28 6.00 9.59 -13.03
CA ARG A 28 6.75 10.50 -12.15
C ARG A 28 5.88 10.89 -10.96
N ILE A 29 6.51 10.96 -9.79
CA ILE A 29 5.81 11.26 -8.52
C ILE A 29 6.33 12.59 -7.98
N THR A 30 5.43 13.46 -7.54
CA THR A 30 5.77 14.73 -6.86
C THR A 30 4.68 15.08 -5.86
N ASN A 31 5.00 15.17 -4.56
CA ASN A 31 4.09 15.60 -3.50
C ASN A 31 2.70 14.93 -3.58
N ASN A 32 2.65 13.59 -3.65
CA ASN A 32 1.44 12.78 -3.82
C ASN A 32 0.66 12.99 -5.13
N THR A 33 1.28 13.61 -6.13
CA THR A 33 0.73 13.72 -7.49
C THR A 33 1.50 12.82 -8.43
N LEU A 34 0.76 12.00 -9.18
CA LEU A 34 1.26 11.07 -10.19
C LEU A 34 1.13 11.70 -11.58
N TYR A 35 2.23 11.80 -12.31
CA TYR A 35 2.28 12.31 -13.67
C TYR A 35 2.65 11.18 -14.62
N GLN A 36 1.89 11.01 -15.69
CA GLN A 36 2.26 10.12 -16.78
C GLN A 36 3.40 10.77 -17.59
N LEU A 37 4.34 9.97 -18.08
CA LEU A 37 5.45 10.43 -18.91
C LEU A 37 5.25 10.03 -20.38
N ASP A 38 5.69 10.89 -21.30
CA ASP A 38 5.81 10.58 -22.73
C ASP A 38 7.09 9.80 -23.04
N SER A 39 7.31 9.45 -24.31
CA SER A 39 8.51 8.74 -24.79
C SER A 39 9.83 9.50 -24.54
N ASN A 40 9.75 10.82 -24.35
CA ASN A 40 10.89 11.70 -24.05
C ASN A 40 11.08 11.94 -22.55
N GLY A 41 10.23 11.37 -21.69
CA GLY A 41 10.26 11.58 -20.24
C GLY A 41 9.69 12.93 -19.79
N ARG A 42 8.88 13.59 -20.63
CA ARG A 42 8.14 14.81 -20.29
C ARG A 42 6.76 14.45 -19.77
N ASP A 43 6.19 15.30 -18.92
CA ASP A 43 4.84 15.10 -18.42
C ASP A 43 3.84 15.08 -19.58
N TYR A 44 3.01 14.05 -19.59
CA TYR A 44 1.94 13.85 -20.54
C TYR A 44 0.60 13.98 -19.81
N GLY A 45 -0.14 15.05 -20.13
CA GLY A 45 -1.45 15.32 -19.53
C GLY A 45 -1.39 15.91 -18.12
N GLN A 46 -2.54 15.85 -17.43
CA GLN A 46 -2.70 16.39 -16.08
C GLN A 46 -2.21 15.39 -15.03
N GLY A 47 -1.60 15.89 -13.95
CA GLY A 47 -1.25 15.07 -12.79
C GLY A 47 -2.47 14.66 -11.96
N PHE A 48 -2.42 13.48 -11.37
CA PHE A 48 -3.47 12.94 -10.50
C PHE A 48 -3.00 12.95 -9.05
N THR A 49 -3.69 13.70 -8.19
CA THR A 49 -3.37 13.79 -6.76
C THR A 49 -4.19 12.79 -5.95
N PHE A 50 -3.51 12.08 -5.05
CA PHE A 50 -4.09 11.09 -4.15
C PHE A 50 -3.73 11.41 -2.70
N ASP A 51 -4.31 10.70 -1.72
CA ASP A 51 -3.93 10.88 -0.31
C ASP A 51 -2.45 10.57 -0.08
N LYS A 52 -1.93 9.57 -0.80
CA LYS A 52 -0.49 9.26 -0.82
C LYS A 52 -0.08 8.52 -2.09
N VAL A 53 1.12 8.81 -2.59
CA VAL A 53 1.73 8.08 -3.71
C VAL A 53 3.10 7.55 -3.31
N TYR A 54 3.21 6.23 -3.27
CA TYR A 54 4.43 5.49 -2.97
C TYR A 54 5.19 5.16 -4.24
N CYS A 55 6.49 5.39 -4.23
CA CYS A 55 7.36 5.13 -5.37
C CYS A 55 7.86 3.68 -5.38
N GLN A 56 8.57 3.33 -6.45
CA GLN A 56 9.15 2.00 -6.66
C GLN A 56 10.10 1.54 -5.54
N ASN A 57 10.63 2.46 -4.74
CA ASN A 57 11.56 2.16 -3.66
C ASN A 57 10.85 1.97 -2.31
N THR A 58 9.55 2.24 -2.22
CA THR A 58 8.80 2.11 -0.97
C THR A 58 8.53 0.65 -0.66
N LYS A 59 8.84 0.22 0.57
CA LYS A 59 8.57 -1.14 1.03
C LYS A 59 7.11 -1.28 1.45
N THR A 60 6.58 -2.51 1.37
CA THR A 60 5.21 -2.77 1.83
C THR A 60 5.04 -2.49 3.32
N ALA A 61 6.09 -2.65 4.14
CA ALA A 61 6.08 -2.29 5.55
C ALA A 61 5.80 -0.80 5.80
N ASP A 62 6.30 0.09 4.95
CA ASP A 62 6.04 1.53 5.06
C ASP A 62 4.56 1.82 4.77
N VAL A 63 4.03 1.21 3.71
CA VAL A 63 2.60 1.28 3.36
C VAL A 63 1.73 0.75 4.50
N TYR A 64 2.15 -0.33 5.15
CA TYR A 64 1.46 -0.88 6.31
C TYR A 64 1.40 0.13 7.46
N ASN A 65 2.54 0.68 7.87
CA ASN A 65 2.62 1.62 8.98
C ASN A 65 1.79 2.89 8.74
N ASP A 66 1.80 3.39 7.50
CA ASP A 66 1.14 4.64 7.15
C ASP A 66 -0.38 4.51 6.97
N VAL A 67 -0.87 3.36 6.48
CA VAL A 67 -2.26 3.21 6.02
C VAL A 67 -2.98 2.08 6.75
N ALA A 68 -2.37 0.91 6.84
CA ALA A 68 -3.06 -0.28 7.35
C ALA A 68 -3.09 -0.33 8.87
N ARG A 69 -1.99 0.04 9.53
CA ARG A 69 -1.86 -0.01 10.99
C ARG A 69 -2.95 0.79 11.72
N PRO A 70 -3.26 2.06 11.36
CA PRO A 70 -4.36 2.78 12.00
C PRO A 70 -5.72 2.11 11.80
N ILE A 71 -5.94 1.41 10.68
CA ILE A 71 -7.17 0.67 10.42
C ILE A 71 -7.24 -0.59 11.28
N VAL A 72 -6.13 -1.29 11.47
CA VAL A 72 -6.03 -2.46 12.37
C VAL A 72 -6.30 -2.02 13.81
N GLU A 73 -5.66 -0.95 14.28
CA GLU A 73 -5.86 -0.38 15.62
C GLU A 73 -7.33 0.03 15.84
N ALA A 74 -7.95 0.69 14.84
CA ALA A 74 -9.38 1.02 14.89
C ALA A 74 -10.27 -0.25 14.91
N ALA A 75 -9.90 -1.30 14.18
CA ALA A 75 -10.64 -2.56 14.20
C ALA A 75 -10.63 -3.22 15.58
N VAL A 76 -9.48 -3.20 16.26
CA VAL A 76 -9.37 -3.67 17.66
C VAL A 76 -10.21 -2.80 18.60
N ALA A 77 -10.32 -1.50 18.34
CA ALA A 77 -11.20 -0.59 19.09
C ALA A 77 -12.70 -0.76 18.80
N GLY A 78 -13.08 -1.68 17.91
CA GLY A 78 -14.49 -2.01 17.62
C GLY A 78 -15.08 -1.34 16.38
N PHE A 79 -14.24 -0.75 15.51
CA PHE A 79 -14.68 -0.20 14.23
C PHE A 79 -14.55 -1.22 13.09
N ASN A 80 -15.32 -1.04 12.02
CA ASN A 80 -15.15 -1.84 10.81
C ASN A 80 -14.09 -1.20 9.90
N GLY A 81 -13.01 -1.91 9.65
CA GLY A 81 -11.95 -1.51 8.72
C GLY A 81 -11.94 -2.38 7.46
N THR A 82 -11.69 -1.78 6.29
CA THR A 82 -11.52 -2.54 5.04
C THR A 82 -10.38 -1.94 4.21
N ILE A 83 -9.50 -2.81 3.73
CA ILE A 83 -8.41 -2.47 2.82
C ILE A 83 -8.51 -3.41 1.63
N PHE A 84 -8.53 -2.87 0.42
CA PHE A 84 -8.50 -3.67 -0.80
C PHE A 84 -7.49 -3.08 -1.78
N ALA A 85 -6.78 -3.96 -2.50
CA ALA A 85 -5.85 -3.56 -3.53
C ALA A 85 -6.53 -3.65 -4.90
N TYR A 86 -6.40 -2.59 -5.71
CA TYR A 86 -6.97 -2.51 -7.06
C TYR A 86 -5.89 -2.19 -8.10
N GLY A 87 -6.07 -2.68 -9.32
CA GLY A 87 -5.13 -2.46 -10.43
C GLY A 87 -5.07 -3.65 -11.41
N GLN A 88 -4.33 -3.48 -12.51
CA GLN A 88 -4.17 -4.52 -13.53
C GLN A 88 -3.44 -5.78 -13.03
N THR A 89 -3.51 -6.88 -13.77
CA THR A 89 -2.66 -8.06 -13.52
C THR A 89 -1.18 -7.67 -13.53
N SER A 90 -0.39 -8.27 -12.63
CA SER A 90 1.03 -7.96 -12.45
C SER A 90 1.34 -6.53 -11.92
N SER A 91 0.35 -5.79 -11.42
CA SER A 91 0.60 -4.46 -10.80
C SER A 91 1.13 -4.52 -9.36
N GLY A 92 1.20 -5.70 -8.74
CA GLY A 92 1.67 -5.87 -7.37
C GLY A 92 0.58 -5.92 -6.29
N LYS A 93 -0.69 -6.18 -6.64
CA LYS A 93 -1.80 -6.37 -5.68
C LYS A 93 -1.49 -7.48 -4.65
N THR A 94 -1.25 -8.70 -5.12
CA THR A 94 -0.92 -9.85 -4.26
C THR A 94 0.37 -9.63 -3.49
N TYR A 95 1.38 -9.03 -4.11
CA TYR A 95 2.63 -8.66 -3.43
C TYR A 95 2.41 -7.63 -2.30
N THR A 96 1.44 -6.73 -2.44
CA THR A 96 1.14 -5.74 -1.41
C THR A 96 0.28 -6.32 -0.30
N MET A 97 -0.71 -7.16 -0.63
CA MET A 97 -1.60 -7.76 0.38
C MET A 97 -0.93 -8.93 1.12
N THR A 98 -0.33 -9.87 0.39
CA THR A 98 0.27 -11.09 0.95
C THR A 98 1.78 -10.93 1.16
N GLY A 99 2.48 -10.36 0.18
CA GLY A 99 3.95 -10.24 0.21
C GLY A 99 4.68 -11.54 -0.08
N THR A 100 5.94 -11.58 0.35
CA THR A 100 6.81 -12.78 0.36
C THR A 100 7.34 -13.00 1.76
N ASP A 101 8.07 -14.10 1.99
CA ASP A 101 8.67 -14.40 3.29
C ASP A 101 9.69 -13.34 3.72
N GLU A 102 10.45 -12.79 2.77
CA GLU A 102 11.43 -11.72 3.01
C GLU A 102 10.80 -10.33 3.07
N ALA A 103 9.64 -10.15 2.45
CA ALA A 103 8.94 -8.88 2.33
C ALA A 103 7.43 -9.07 2.61
N PRO A 104 7.04 -9.23 3.89
CA PRO A 104 5.67 -9.52 4.26
C PRO A 104 4.71 -8.40 3.83
N GLY A 105 3.52 -8.81 3.39
CA GLY A 105 2.46 -7.91 2.94
C GLY A 105 1.61 -7.35 4.08
N ILE A 106 0.57 -6.60 3.72
CA ILE A 106 -0.37 -6.01 4.68
C ILE A 106 -1.04 -7.06 5.58
N ILE A 107 -1.46 -8.20 5.02
CA ILE A 107 -2.17 -9.25 5.77
C ILE A 107 -1.31 -9.85 6.90
N PRO A 108 -0.11 -10.42 6.63
CA PRO A 108 0.70 -10.98 7.70
C PRO A 108 1.13 -9.93 8.73
N LEU A 109 1.43 -8.69 8.30
CA LEU A 109 1.76 -7.59 9.21
C LEU A 109 0.58 -7.21 10.12
N ALA A 110 -0.64 -7.18 9.57
CA ALA A 110 -1.86 -6.90 10.33
C ALA A 110 -2.12 -7.95 11.40
N VAL A 111 -1.94 -9.24 11.06
CA VAL A 111 -2.09 -10.34 12.01
C VAL A 111 -1.07 -10.22 13.15
N LEU A 112 0.20 -9.96 12.84
CA LEU A 112 1.24 -9.78 13.85
C LEU A 112 0.93 -8.62 14.79
N ASN A 113 0.54 -7.47 14.24
CA ASN A 113 0.21 -6.29 15.03
C ASN A 113 -1.07 -6.49 15.86
N LEU A 114 -2.09 -7.17 15.32
CA LEU A 114 -3.30 -7.53 16.07
C LEU A 114 -2.95 -8.31 17.34
N PHE A 115 -2.12 -9.36 17.22
CA PHE A 115 -1.72 -10.16 18.38
C PHE A 115 -0.79 -9.39 19.34
N GLU A 116 0.01 -8.45 18.84
CA GLU A 116 0.79 -7.55 19.69
C GLU A 116 -0.11 -6.63 20.52
N ILE A 117 -1.16 -6.06 19.92
CA ILE A 117 -2.13 -5.21 20.64
C ILE A 117 -2.86 -6.03 21.71
N ILE A 118 -3.36 -7.22 21.37
CA ILE A 118 -4.04 -8.12 22.30
C ILE A 118 -3.15 -8.45 23.51
N LYS A 119 -1.88 -8.77 23.28
CA LYS A 119 -0.92 -9.07 24.34
C LYS A 119 -0.72 -7.90 25.30
N ASN A 120 -0.83 -6.66 24.81
CA ASN A 120 -0.63 -5.44 25.58
C ASN A 120 -1.92 -4.93 26.27
N GLU A 121 -3.07 -5.59 26.08
CA GLU A 121 -4.34 -5.27 26.72
C GLU A 121 -4.84 -6.42 27.63
N PRO A 122 -4.15 -6.76 28.73
CA PRO A 122 -4.51 -7.91 29.58
C PRO A 122 -5.84 -7.75 30.32
N GLY A 123 -6.44 -6.56 30.32
CA GLY A 123 -7.73 -6.27 30.94
C GLY A 123 -8.94 -6.50 30.01
N ARG A 124 -8.72 -6.97 28.79
CA ARG A 124 -9.76 -7.20 27.79
C ARG A 124 -9.63 -8.57 27.16
N ASP A 125 -10.74 -9.31 27.14
CA ASP A 125 -10.81 -10.60 26.44
C ASP A 125 -11.09 -10.40 24.95
N PHE A 126 -10.35 -11.11 24.11
CA PHE A 126 -10.50 -11.07 22.65
C PHE A 126 -10.82 -12.46 22.10
N VAL A 127 -11.73 -12.51 21.13
CA VAL A 127 -11.99 -13.70 20.32
C VAL A 127 -11.72 -13.34 18.86
N VAL A 128 -10.67 -13.93 18.29
CA VAL A 128 -10.32 -13.79 16.88
C VAL A 128 -10.87 -15.02 16.13
N ARG A 129 -11.53 -14.80 14.99
CA ARG A 129 -12.15 -15.84 14.16
C ARG A 129 -11.60 -15.81 12.76
#